data_AF-A0A7C5MKN3-F1
#
_entry.id   AF-A0A7C5MKN3-F1
#
_cell.length_a   1.000
_cell.length_b   1.000
_cell.length_c   1.000
_cell.angle_alpha   90.00
_cell.angle_beta   90.00
_cell.angle_gamma   90.00
#
_symmetry.space_group_name_H-M   'P 1'
#
loop_
_entity.id
_entity.type
_entity.pdbx_description
1 polymer ?
#
loop_
_entity_poly.entity_id
_entity_poly.type
_entity_poly.pdbx_seq_one_letter_code
_entity_poly.pdbx_strand_id
1 'polypeptide(L)'
;YRPTESPRVAAVERKGNRLLVYGDTDNVQGCKESLKRWLHRKAHEYLVPWLKQLADEKGFKINRVLVKAQKTRWASCSRHGTISINQKVLFIPQELVRYVFVHELCHTVHMNHSAKFWALLRELAPDFKERDHNLRLAWRLVPAWLDRHKTVTEETI
;
A
#
# COMPACT_ATOMS: atom_id res chain seq x y z
N TYR A 1 16.80 10.95 -13.67
CA TYR A 1 16.33 10.12 -14.81
C TYR A 1 17.39 10.18 -15.91
N ARG A 2 17.32 9.35 -16.95
CA ARG A 2 18.29 9.33 -18.07
C ARG A 2 17.57 9.12 -19.41
N PRO A 3 17.45 10.14 -20.27
CA PRO A 3 16.88 9.96 -21.60
C PRO A 3 17.73 9.00 -22.46
N THR A 4 17.10 8.30 -23.39
CA THR A 4 17.74 7.44 -24.40
C THR A 4 16.93 7.45 -25.69
N GLU A 5 17.49 6.99 -26.81
CA GLU A 5 16.76 6.84 -28.08
C GLU A 5 15.64 5.77 -28.05
N SER A 6 15.58 4.93 -27.01
CA SER A 6 14.52 3.94 -26.87
C SER A 6 13.17 4.59 -26.57
N PRO A 7 12.09 4.25 -27.32
CA PRO A 7 10.75 4.77 -27.03
C PRO A 7 10.12 4.17 -25.76
N ARG A 8 10.75 3.15 -25.16
CA ARG A 8 10.23 2.45 -23.98
C ARG A 8 10.80 3.04 -22.69
N VAL A 9 9.92 3.41 -21.76
CA VAL A 9 10.32 3.83 -20.41
C VAL A 9 10.42 2.65 -19.45
N ALA A 10 11.53 2.61 -18.71
CA ALA A 10 11.81 1.61 -17.68
C ALA A 10 12.36 2.26 -16.40
N ALA A 11 12.12 1.60 -15.26
CA ALA A 11 12.58 2.01 -13.93
C ALA A 11 13.34 0.85 -13.30
N VAL A 12 14.61 1.09 -12.93
CA VAL A 12 15.52 0.07 -12.43
C VAL A 12 16.24 0.56 -11.17
N GLU A 13 16.32 -0.31 -10.16
CA GLU A 13 17.07 -0.03 -8.96
C GLU A 13 18.57 -0.09 -9.23
N ARG A 14 19.31 0.83 -8.62
CA ARG A 14 20.75 0.94 -8.63
C ARG A 14 21.25 0.95 -7.19
N LYS A 15 22.54 0.69 -7.01
CA LYS A 15 23.21 0.76 -5.70
C LYS A 15 22.92 2.09 -5.00
N GLY A 16 22.83 2.06 -3.67
CA GLY A 16 22.58 3.24 -2.84
C GLY A 16 21.13 3.73 -2.86
N ASN A 17 20.14 2.82 -2.94
CA ASN A 17 18.71 3.14 -2.92
C ASN A 17 18.29 4.15 -4.00
N ARG A 18 18.92 4.08 -5.18
CA ARG A 18 18.61 4.97 -6.31
C ARG A 18 17.72 4.25 -7.30
N LEU A 19 16.61 4.88 -7.68
CA LEU A 19 15.77 4.42 -8.78
C LEU A 19 16.11 5.22 -10.05
N LEU A 20 16.61 4.54 -11.08
CA LEU A 20 16.86 5.15 -12.38
C LEU A 20 15.68 4.90 -13.30
N VAL A 21 15.00 5.99 -13.70
CA VAL A 21 14.06 5.99 -14.83
C VAL A 21 14.83 6.34 -16.10
N TYR A 22 14.72 5.53 -17.15
CA TYR A 22 15.37 5.74 -18.44
C TYR A 22 14.49 5.33 -19.63
N GLY A 23 14.80 5.80 -20.83
CA GLY A 23 13.95 5.65 -22.02
C GLY A 23 13.58 7.01 -22.60
N ASP A 24 12.42 7.08 -23.25
CA ASP A 24 11.71 8.32 -23.59
C ASP A 24 11.17 8.98 -22.31
N THR A 25 12.00 9.76 -21.63
CA THR A 25 11.62 10.41 -20.37
C THR A 25 10.66 11.58 -20.54
N ASP A 26 10.44 12.03 -21.77
CA ASP A 26 9.46 13.07 -22.09
C ASP A 26 8.04 12.49 -22.14
N ASN A 27 7.91 11.17 -22.37
CA ASN A 27 6.68 10.43 -22.12
C ASN A 27 6.39 10.29 -20.62
N VAL A 28 5.77 11.33 -20.05
CA VAL A 28 5.38 11.41 -18.63
C VAL A 28 4.47 10.24 -18.22
N GLN A 29 3.55 9.82 -19.09
CA GLN A 29 2.65 8.70 -18.80
C GLN A 29 3.44 7.37 -18.71
N GLY A 30 4.36 7.13 -19.64
CA GLY A 30 5.29 6.00 -19.62
C GLY A 30 6.16 5.98 -18.35
N CYS A 31 6.66 7.15 -17.92
CA CYS A 31 7.36 7.30 -16.65
C CYS A 31 6.50 6.89 -15.46
N LYS A 32 5.27 7.42 -15.35
CA LYS A 32 4.33 7.10 -14.27
C LYS A 32 4.00 5.60 -14.23
N GLU A 33 3.75 4.97 -15.37
CA GLU A 33 3.48 3.54 -15.45
C GLU A 33 4.69 2.69 -15.07
N SER A 34 5.88 3.10 -15.48
CA SER A 34 7.11 2.42 -15.10
C SER A 34 7.36 2.47 -13.59
N LEU A 35 7.15 3.63 -12.98
CA LEU A 35 7.21 3.81 -11.52
C LEU A 35 6.14 2.98 -10.80
N LYS A 36 4.91 2.94 -11.31
CA LYS A 36 3.83 2.10 -10.76
C LYS A 36 4.17 0.62 -10.81
N ARG A 37 4.74 0.13 -11.92
CA ARG A 37 5.21 -1.27 -12.04
C ARG A 37 6.33 -1.57 -11.05
N TRP A 38 7.29 -0.67 -10.90
CA TRP A 38 8.34 -0.82 -9.89
C TRP A 38 7.76 -0.86 -8.48
N LEU A 39 6.89 0.08 -8.13
CA LEU A 39 6.25 0.17 -6.82
C LEU A 39 5.45 -1.09 -6.49
N HIS A 40 4.69 -1.64 -7.45
CA HIS A 40 3.94 -2.88 -7.27
C HIS A 40 4.85 -4.05 -6.90
N ARG A 41 6.01 -4.16 -7.57
CA ARG A 41 7.03 -5.18 -7.23
C ARG A 41 7.59 -4.97 -5.83
N LYS A 42 7.93 -3.74 -5.43
CA LYS A 42 8.39 -3.45 -4.07
C LYS A 42 7.32 -3.77 -3.03
N ALA A 43 6.06 -3.42 -3.28
CA ALA A 43 4.98 -3.75 -2.36
C ALA A 43 4.86 -5.27 -2.21
N HIS A 44 5.03 -6.04 -3.28
CA HIS A 44 5.05 -7.50 -3.20
C HIS A 44 6.27 -8.02 -2.41
N GLU A 45 7.45 -7.45 -2.63
CA GLU A 45 8.71 -7.83 -1.99
C GLU A 45 8.68 -7.61 -0.47
N TYR A 46 8.14 -6.49 0.00
CA TYR A 46 8.19 -6.14 1.43
C TYR A 46 6.88 -6.41 2.19
N LEU A 47 5.72 -6.11 1.61
CA LEU A 47 4.45 -6.16 2.34
C LEU A 47 3.91 -7.58 2.47
N VAL A 48 4.11 -8.43 1.45
CA VAL A 48 3.59 -9.81 1.47
C VAL A 48 4.30 -10.66 2.52
N PRO A 49 5.65 -10.71 2.59
CA PRO A 49 6.33 -11.46 3.63
C PRO A 49 6.01 -10.92 5.02
N TRP A 50 5.94 -9.59 5.18
CA TRP A 50 5.64 -8.99 6.48
C TRP A 50 4.23 -9.33 6.98
N LEU A 51 3.21 -9.26 6.12
CA LEU A 51 1.85 -9.66 6.51
C LEU A 51 1.81 -11.16 6.89
N LYS A 52 2.50 -12.03 6.14
CA LYS A 52 2.56 -13.46 6.44
C LYS A 52 3.23 -13.72 7.78
N GLN A 53 4.40 -13.13 8.01
CA GLN A 53 5.11 -13.23 9.29
C GLN A 53 4.22 -12.77 10.45
N LEU A 54 3.54 -11.64 10.29
CA LEU A 54 2.64 -11.13 11.33
C LEU A 54 1.43 -12.05 11.56
N ALA A 55 0.89 -12.66 10.50
CA ALA A 55 -0.17 -13.66 10.62
C ALA A 55 0.32 -14.86 11.44
N ASP A 56 1.50 -15.38 11.12
CA ASP A 56 2.11 -16.52 11.81
C ASP A 56 2.41 -16.20 13.28
N GLU A 57 3.03 -15.05 13.57
CA GLU A 57 3.32 -14.54 14.93
C GLU A 57 2.06 -14.45 15.80
N LYS A 58 0.92 -14.16 15.20
CA LYS A 58 -0.37 -13.94 15.88
C LYS A 58 -1.33 -15.13 15.76
N GLY A 59 -0.91 -16.22 15.12
CA GLY A 59 -1.71 -17.44 14.97
C GLY A 59 -2.90 -17.33 14.01
N PHE A 60 -2.87 -16.39 13.07
CA PHE A 60 -3.91 -16.24 12.05
C PHE A 60 -3.65 -17.10 10.82
N LYS A 61 -4.71 -17.71 10.28
CA LYS A 61 -4.66 -18.41 9.00
C LYS A 61 -5.14 -17.50 7.88
N ILE A 62 -4.30 -17.33 6.85
CA ILE A 62 -4.62 -16.60 5.63
C ILE A 62 -4.46 -17.53 4.42
N ASN A 63 -5.32 -17.39 3.42
CA ASN A 63 -5.29 -18.24 2.23
C ASN A 63 -4.36 -17.65 1.17
N ARG A 64 -4.51 -16.34 0.90
CA ARG A 64 -3.75 -15.66 -0.15
C ARG A 64 -3.52 -14.20 0.20
N VAL A 65 -2.37 -13.68 -0.23
CA VAL A 65 -2.08 -12.25 -0.18
C VAL A 65 -1.94 -11.74 -1.61
N LEU A 66 -2.56 -10.61 -1.92
CA LEU A 66 -2.47 -9.93 -3.20
C LEU A 66 -2.01 -8.48 -3.00
N VAL A 67 -1.25 -7.95 -3.96
CA VAL A 67 -0.95 -6.51 -4.02
C VAL A 67 -1.81 -5.86 -5.09
N LYS A 68 -2.50 -4.78 -4.73
CA LYS A 68 -3.44 -4.04 -5.59
C LYS A 68 -3.13 -2.54 -5.60
N ALA A 69 -3.72 -1.83 -6.56
CA ALA A 69 -3.69 -0.36 -6.65
C ALA A 69 -5.11 0.20 -6.45
N GLN A 70 -5.69 -0.03 -5.28
CA GLN A 70 -7.05 0.42 -4.96
C GLN A 70 -7.09 1.95 -4.81
N LYS A 71 -8.25 2.54 -5.14
CA LYS A 71 -8.42 4.00 -5.06
C LYS A 71 -8.62 4.47 -3.62
N THR A 72 -9.50 3.80 -2.87
CA THR A 72 -10.10 4.33 -1.64
C THR A 72 -9.81 3.53 -0.37
N ARG A 73 -9.03 2.45 -0.46
CA ARG A 73 -8.77 1.54 0.67
C ARG A 73 -7.30 1.21 0.78
N TRP A 74 -6.83 1.05 2.02
CA TRP A 74 -5.46 0.64 2.33
C TRP A 74 -5.26 -0.87 2.19
N ALA A 75 -6.26 -1.66 2.57
CA ALA A 75 -6.32 -3.09 2.33
C ALA A 75 -7.78 -3.58 2.37
N SER A 76 -7.98 -4.89 2.18
CA SER A 76 -9.26 -5.56 2.38
C SER A 76 -9.08 -7.07 2.51
N CYS A 77 -9.90 -7.73 3.33
CA CYS A 77 -9.99 -9.17 3.46
C CYS A 77 -11.30 -9.70 2.86
N SER A 78 -11.22 -10.81 2.10
CA SER A 78 -12.39 -11.51 1.59
C SER A 78 -12.83 -12.64 2.55
N ARG A 79 -14.08 -13.10 2.42
CA ARG A 79 -14.61 -14.26 3.18
C ARG A 79 -13.80 -15.54 2.98
N HIS A 80 -13.05 -15.66 1.88
CA HIS A 80 -12.18 -16.81 1.59
C HIS A 80 -10.75 -16.63 2.12
N GLY A 81 -10.51 -15.67 3.02
CA GLY A 81 -9.20 -15.41 3.60
C GLY A 81 -8.17 -14.85 2.63
N THR A 82 -8.61 -14.18 1.55
CA THR A 82 -7.69 -13.43 0.68
C THR A 82 -7.55 -12.00 1.21
N ILE A 83 -6.34 -11.61 1.61
CA ILE A 83 -6.02 -10.23 1.96
C ILE A 83 -5.43 -9.54 0.73
N SER A 84 -6.02 -8.43 0.33
CA SER A 84 -5.52 -7.55 -0.72
C SER A 84 -4.92 -6.30 -0.09
N ILE A 85 -3.62 -6.09 -0.23
CA ILE A 85 -2.87 -4.95 0.28
C ILE A 85 -2.73 -3.91 -0.83
N ASN A 86 -3.02 -2.64 -0.54
CA ASN A 86 -2.76 -1.56 -1.48
C ASN A 86 -1.27 -1.20 -1.47
N GLN A 87 -0.64 -1.13 -2.65
CA GLN A 87 0.77 -0.72 -2.77
C GLN A 87 1.07 0.67 -2.16
N LYS A 88 0.04 1.52 -2.03
CA LYS A 88 0.16 2.84 -1.40
C LYS A 88 0.56 2.77 0.08
N VAL A 89 0.37 1.63 0.73
CA VAL A 89 0.79 1.36 2.11
C VAL A 89 2.31 1.48 2.28
N LEU A 90 3.10 1.42 1.20
CA LEU A 90 4.55 1.72 1.27
C LEU A 90 4.88 3.19 1.61
N PHE A 91 3.92 4.11 1.53
CA PHE A 91 4.14 5.54 1.77
C PHE A 91 3.69 6.01 3.15
N ILE A 92 3.18 5.11 3.99
CA ILE A 92 2.72 5.46 5.34
C ILE A 92 3.69 4.91 6.38
N PRO A 93 3.76 5.51 7.58
CA PRO A 93 4.61 5.01 8.66
C PRO A 93 4.37 3.53 9.00
N GLN A 94 5.44 2.83 9.41
CA GLN A 94 5.45 1.39 9.62
C GLN A 94 4.39 0.95 10.65
N GLU A 95 4.15 1.74 11.67
CA GLU A 95 3.13 1.51 12.68
C GLU A 95 1.71 1.54 12.10
N LEU A 96 1.44 2.40 11.11
CA LEU A 96 0.16 2.43 10.42
C LEU A 96 0.02 1.24 9.45
N VAL A 97 1.10 0.82 8.81
CA VAL A 97 1.11 -0.42 8.01
C VAL A 97 0.77 -1.63 8.88
N ARG A 98 1.42 -1.76 10.04
CA ARG A 98 1.14 -2.84 11.00
C ARG A 98 -0.32 -2.83 11.43
N TYR A 99 -0.90 -1.66 11.68
CA TYR A 99 -2.31 -1.52 12.04
C TYR A 99 -3.24 -1.99 10.93
N VAL A 100 -3.00 -1.58 9.68
CA VAL A 100 -3.74 -2.07 8.52
C VAL A 100 -3.70 -3.60 8.46
N PHE A 101 -2.53 -4.21 8.68
CA PHE A 101 -2.40 -5.67 8.67
C PHE A 101 -3.19 -6.33 9.80
N VAL A 102 -3.06 -5.85 11.04
CA VAL A 102 -3.84 -6.39 12.17
C VAL A 102 -5.35 -6.26 11.93
N HIS A 103 -5.80 -5.14 11.35
CA HIS A 103 -7.20 -4.94 10.97
C HIS A 103 -7.69 -6.03 10.00
N GLU A 104 -6.93 -6.28 8.94
CA GLU A 104 -7.30 -7.31 7.96
C GLU A 104 -7.18 -8.73 8.52
N LEU A 105 -6.23 -9.01 9.42
CA LEU A 105 -6.15 -10.29 10.11
C LEU A 105 -7.35 -10.51 11.04
N CYS A 106 -7.83 -9.48 11.73
CA CYS A 106 -9.07 -9.58 12.51
C CYS A 106 -10.26 -9.95 11.61
N HIS A 107 -10.28 -9.48 10.36
CA HIS A 107 -11.32 -9.85 9.40
C HIS A 107 -11.30 -11.33 8.99
N THR A 108 -10.20 -12.06 9.18
CA THR A 108 -10.19 -13.51 8.91
C THR A 108 -11.02 -14.30 9.94
N VAL A 109 -11.34 -13.70 11.09
CA VAL A 109 -12.16 -14.29 12.15
C VAL A 109 -13.54 -13.63 12.22
N HIS A 110 -13.59 -12.30 12.01
CA HIS A 110 -14.82 -11.51 12.09
C HIS A 110 -14.96 -10.61 10.86
N MET A 111 -15.77 -11.05 9.89
CA MET A 111 -15.95 -10.37 8.60
C MET A 111 -16.64 -8.99 8.67
N ASN A 112 -17.17 -8.61 9.84
CA ASN A 112 -17.81 -7.32 10.07
C ASN A 112 -17.21 -6.65 11.32
N HIS A 113 -17.38 -5.33 11.43
CA HIS A 113 -16.94 -4.54 12.58
C HIS A 113 -17.90 -4.69 13.79
N SER A 114 -18.25 -5.93 14.14
CA SER A 114 -19.05 -6.26 15.33
C SER A 114 -18.27 -6.04 16.62
N ALA A 115 -18.96 -6.13 17.78
CA ALA A 115 -18.31 -6.03 19.08
C ALA A 115 -17.16 -7.05 19.25
N LYS A 116 -17.31 -8.25 18.69
CA LYS A 116 -16.26 -9.29 18.71
C LYS A 116 -15.02 -8.88 17.90
N PHE A 117 -15.22 -8.26 16.73
CA PHE A 117 -14.12 -7.70 15.95
C PHE A 117 -13.35 -6.65 16.75
N TRP A 118 -14.05 -5.69 17.35
CA TRP A 118 -13.40 -4.62 18.11
C TRP A 118 -12.71 -5.10 19.37
N ALA A 119 -13.24 -6.14 20.02
CA ALA A 119 -12.58 -6.79 21.15
C ALA A 119 -11.23 -7.39 20.71
N LEU A 120 -11.23 -8.18 19.63
CA LEU A 120 -10.01 -8.79 19.09
C LEU A 120 -8.99 -7.73 18.62
N LEU A 121 -9.45 -6.70 17.90
CA LEU A 121 -8.57 -5.63 17.43
C LEU A 121 -7.91 -4.89 18.59
N ARG A 122 -8.65 -4.62 19.67
CA ARG A 122 -8.12 -3.94 20.86
C ARG A 122 -7.07 -4.77 21.58
N GLU A 123 -7.25 -6.09 21.64
CA GLU A 123 -6.27 -7.00 22.24
C GLU A 123 -4.94 -6.96 21.46
N LEU A 124 -5.01 -6.91 20.13
CA LEU A 124 -3.84 -6.96 19.25
C LEU A 124 -3.19 -5.61 18.99
N ALA A 125 -3.97 -4.53 19.05
CA ALA A 125 -3.55 -3.15 18.84
C ALA A 125 -4.29 -2.23 19.84
N PRO A 126 -3.81 -2.10 21.09
CA PRO A 126 -4.48 -1.31 22.12
C PRO A 126 -4.71 0.16 21.75
N ASP A 127 -3.84 0.71 20.90
CA ASP A 127 -3.85 2.07 20.38
C ASP A 127 -4.64 2.22 19.05
N PHE A 128 -5.48 1.25 18.69
CA PHE A 128 -6.18 1.21 17.40
C PHE A 128 -6.95 2.50 17.05
N LYS A 129 -7.51 3.20 18.04
CA LYS A 129 -8.27 4.44 17.82
C LYS A 129 -7.39 5.56 17.29
N GLU A 130 -6.20 5.72 17.88
CA GLU A 130 -5.23 6.71 17.43
C GLU A 130 -4.70 6.34 16.04
N ARG A 131 -4.38 5.06 15.83
CA ARG A 131 -3.93 4.57 14.53
C ARG A 131 -4.97 4.75 13.44
N ASP A 132 -6.26 4.52 13.72
CA ASP A 132 -7.35 4.75 12.79
C ASP A 132 -7.48 6.23 12.38
N HIS A 133 -7.36 7.13 13.36
CA HIS A 133 -7.33 8.56 13.10
C HIS A 133 -6.14 8.95 12.21
N ASN A 134 -4.93 8.53 12.57
CA ASN A 134 -3.72 8.82 11.82
C ASN A 134 -3.75 8.23 10.40
N LEU A 135 -4.34 7.02 10.24
CA LEU A 135 -4.50 6.36 8.95
C LEU A 135 -5.42 7.12 7.98
N ARG A 136 -6.43 7.84 8.50
CA ARG A 136 -7.27 8.72 7.69
C ARG A 136 -6.48 9.91 7.13
N LEU A 137 -5.57 10.47 7.93
CA LEU A 137 -4.70 11.58 7.50
C LEU A 137 -3.58 11.11 6.57
N ALA A 138 -3.16 9.85 6.67
CA ALA A 138 -2.02 9.30 5.94
C ALA A 138 -2.19 9.29 4.40
N TRP A 139 -3.41 9.47 3.87
CA TRP A 139 -3.62 9.62 2.43
C TRP A 139 -2.83 10.81 1.84
N ARG A 140 -2.55 11.85 2.64
CA ARG A 140 -1.73 13.00 2.24
C ARG A 140 -0.26 12.65 1.96
N LEU A 141 0.20 11.50 2.45
CA LEU A 141 1.58 11.02 2.24
C LEU A 141 1.73 10.29 0.90
N VAL A 142 0.62 9.90 0.27
CA VAL A 142 0.66 9.21 -1.02
C VAL A 142 1.06 10.22 -2.09
N PRO A 143 2.12 9.94 -2.87
CA PRO A 143 2.58 10.89 -3.89
C PRO A 143 1.53 11.14 -4.98
N ALA A 144 1.38 12.41 -5.38
CA ALA A 144 0.40 12.83 -6.38
C ALA A 144 0.56 12.12 -7.74
N TRP A 145 1.77 11.68 -8.12
CA TRP A 145 2.01 10.94 -9.36
C TRP A 145 1.36 9.55 -9.39
N LEU A 146 1.08 8.98 -8.21
CA LEU A 146 0.51 7.65 -8.06
C LEU A 146 -1.03 7.68 -8.19
N ASP A 147 -1.64 8.73 -7.67
CA ASP A 147 -3.08 8.93 -7.71
C ASP A 147 -3.57 9.62 -8.99
N ARG A 148 -4.83 9.34 -9.35
CA ARG A 148 -5.50 9.94 -10.51
C ARG A 148 -6.42 11.11 -10.13
N HIS A 149 -6.36 11.60 -8.90
CA HIS A 149 -7.30 12.62 -8.45
C HIS A 149 -6.74 14.02 -8.71
N LYS A 150 -7.41 14.67 -9.68
CA LYS A 150 -7.45 16.09 -10.07
C LYS A 150 -6.17 16.89 -9.81
N THR A 151 -5.59 17.38 -10.91
CA THR A 151 -4.91 18.67 -10.94
C THR A 151 -5.63 19.63 -9.99
N VAL A 152 -4.91 20.16 -9.00
CA VAL A 152 -5.35 21.38 -8.32
C VAL A 152 -5.58 22.38 -9.44
N THR A 153 -6.84 22.73 -9.69
CA THR A 153 -7.13 23.92 -10.49
C THR A 153 -6.62 25.09 -9.66
N GLU A 154 -5.58 25.74 -10.17
CA GLU A 154 -5.24 27.12 -9.80
C GLU A 154 -6.49 27.96 -10.05
N GLU A 155 -7.28 28.21 -9.01
CA GLU A 155 -8.26 29.29 -8.96
C GLU A 155 -8.78 29.36 -7.52
N THR A 156 -8.15 30.19 -6.71
CA THR A 156 -8.80 31.29 -5.97
C THR A 156 -7.67 32.11 -5.37
N ILE A 157 -7.37 33.23 -6.03
CA ILE A 157 -6.75 34.43 -5.43
C ILE A 157 -7.81 35.06 -4.52
#